data_AF-A0A6L6XRN1-F1
#
_entry.id   AF-A0A6L6XRN1-F1
#
_cell.length_a   1.000
_cell.length_b   1.000
_cell.length_c   1.000
_cell.angle_alpha   90.00
_cell.angle_beta   90.00
_cell.angle_gamma   90.00
#
_symmetry.space_group_name_H-M   'P 1'
#
loop_
_entity.id
_entity.type
_entity.pdbx_description
1 polymer ?
#
loop_
_entity_poly.entity_id
_entity_poly.type
_entity_poly.pdbx_seq_one_letter_code
_entity_poly.pdbx_strand_id
1 'polypeptide(L)'
;MGDHEAGPRARRPHRVRRLTVGRVGRPHRRRGRAARRVEALRQPGSGSPAAGWSAAARDRARHRARPRRRPSTGDDDTSPDQRLPALRRRRPAWAGQVGRGGRLRRLTRPGSPGGAGTDGLRTLAGVPSPLAPRYWGAHLLALVLVGTAVALGIWQYDAWQAHRTAAASDVTHDEPVPLTGVLGPDDPFPGDQVGRPVTVTGTWVPEGTVYVSGRPDAGVDGYWVVTPLAVDGSDGAALPVVRGWVADPDDAPSAPSGAATVEGWLQPSEGSGQVDDDPTDDVLPQLRIADVIQHVDQDLYGAYVVASSPEQGLAAADLEQLPEAGTFTGIRNLLYAIEWWFFGLFAAFIWWRWVSDTTRAPTGSGLAEGEPVPDP
;
A
#
# COMPACT_ATOMS: atom_id res chain seq x y z
N MET A 1 -89.62 -4.74 -20.33
CA MET A 1 -88.98 -4.38 -19.04
C MET A 1 -87.49 -4.30 -19.30
N GLY A 2 -86.95 -3.08 -19.43
CA GLY A 2 -85.51 -2.83 -19.56
C GLY A 2 -85.08 -2.31 -20.93
N ASP A 3 -85.39 -1.05 -21.19
CA ASP A 3 -84.92 -0.24 -22.33
C ASP A 3 -83.44 0.14 -22.19
N HIS A 4 -82.68 0.10 -23.29
CA HIS A 4 -82.09 1.29 -23.93
C HIS A 4 -81.18 0.94 -25.12
N GLU A 5 -81.63 1.40 -26.30
CA GLU A 5 -80.90 2.07 -27.41
C GLU A 5 -79.40 2.39 -27.20
N ALA A 6 -78.52 2.50 -28.20
CA ALA A 6 -78.60 2.48 -29.66
C ALA A 6 -77.18 2.28 -30.23
N GLY A 7 -77.12 1.82 -31.48
CA GLY A 7 -75.90 1.48 -32.23
C GLY A 7 -75.05 2.67 -32.77
N PRO A 8 -74.04 2.35 -33.61
CA PRO A 8 -72.79 3.09 -33.74
C PRO A 8 -72.77 4.09 -34.91
N ARG A 9 -71.90 5.11 -34.84
CA ARG A 9 -71.52 5.93 -36.00
C ARG A 9 -70.02 6.19 -36.10
N ALA A 10 -69.50 5.85 -37.27
CA ALA A 10 -68.14 6.07 -37.74
C ALA A 10 -68.07 7.32 -38.66
N ARG A 11 -66.82 7.72 -39.00
CA ARG A 11 -66.35 8.60 -40.11
C ARG A 11 -66.41 10.11 -39.80
N ARG A 12 -65.46 10.98 -40.18
CA ARG A 12 -64.21 10.96 -41.00
C ARG A 12 -63.49 12.34 -40.80
N PRO A 13 -62.33 12.63 -41.45
CA PRO A 13 -61.26 13.49 -40.93
C PRO A 13 -61.31 14.96 -41.37
N HIS A 14 -60.59 15.82 -40.64
CA HIS A 14 -60.31 17.20 -41.05
C HIS A 14 -59.13 17.28 -42.02
N ARG A 15 -59.37 17.98 -43.14
CA ARG A 15 -58.43 18.22 -44.24
C ARG A 15 -57.90 19.65 -44.18
N VAL A 16 -56.60 19.74 -44.44
CA VAL A 16 -55.72 20.88 -44.75
C VAL A 16 -56.36 22.02 -45.56
N ARG A 17 -55.96 23.27 -45.27
CA ARG A 17 -55.93 24.35 -46.27
C ARG A 17 -54.62 25.17 -46.20
N ARG A 18 -53.89 25.14 -47.33
CA ARG A 18 -52.77 26.03 -47.70
C ARG A 18 -53.27 27.46 -47.92
N LEU A 19 -52.39 28.42 -47.65
CA LEU A 19 -52.35 29.72 -48.36
C LEU A 19 -50.95 29.94 -48.93
N THR A 20 -50.93 30.68 -50.04
CA THR A 20 -49.92 30.66 -51.10
C THR A 20 -49.16 32.01 -51.15
N VAL A 21 -47.84 31.93 -51.28
CA VAL A 21 -46.90 32.71 -52.15
C VAL A 21 -47.01 34.25 -52.31
N GLY A 22 -45.85 34.90 -52.11
CA GLY A 22 -45.35 36.09 -52.84
C GLY A 22 -43.97 36.48 -52.29
N ARG A 23 -42.80 36.14 -52.88
CA ARG A 23 -42.11 36.52 -54.14
C ARG A 23 -41.25 37.81 -54.04
N VAL A 24 -39.91 37.60 -54.08
CA VAL A 24 -38.81 38.37 -54.75
C VAL A 24 -38.25 39.65 -54.12
N GLY A 25 -36.90 39.69 -54.01
CA GLY A 25 -36.10 40.93 -54.06
C GLY A 25 -34.73 40.90 -53.34
N ARG A 26 -33.67 40.39 -54.00
CA ARG A 26 -32.24 40.74 -53.76
C ARG A 26 -31.83 41.79 -54.83
N PRO A 27 -30.61 42.38 -54.87
CA PRO A 27 -29.66 42.83 -53.82
C PRO A 27 -29.10 44.26 -54.14
N HIS A 28 -28.25 44.85 -53.27
CA HIS A 28 -27.28 45.87 -53.74
C HIS A 28 -25.95 45.85 -52.97
N ARG A 29 -24.86 45.76 -53.74
CA ARG A 29 -23.45 45.97 -53.37
C ARG A 29 -23.10 47.47 -53.30
N ARG A 30 -22.16 47.84 -52.42
CA ARG A 30 -21.08 48.86 -52.59
C ARG A 30 -20.14 48.72 -51.36
N ARG A 31 -18.90 48.22 -51.42
CA ARG A 31 -17.60 48.75 -51.93
C ARG A 31 -17.15 50.12 -51.37
N GLY A 32 -16.06 50.06 -50.58
CA GLY A 32 -14.99 51.04 -50.33
C GLY A 32 -14.11 50.49 -49.18
N ARG A 33 -12.87 49.96 -49.35
CA ARG A 33 -11.54 50.60 -49.58
C ARG A 33 -11.39 51.91 -48.78
N ALA A 34 -10.36 52.19 -47.98
CA ALA A 34 -8.98 51.69 -47.76
C ALA A 34 -8.60 52.06 -46.28
N ALA A 35 -7.45 51.80 -45.64
CA ALA A 35 -6.07 51.72 -46.07
C ALA A 35 -5.16 51.27 -44.89
N ARG A 36 -4.06 50.54 -45.22
CA ARG A 36 -2.68 50.58 -44.64
C ARG A 36 -2.53 50.21 -43.14
N ARG A 37 -1.52 49.43 -42.72
CA ARG A 37 -0.08 49.52 -43.05
C ARG A 37 0.66 48.23 -42.66
N VAL A 38 1.69 47.92 -43.43
CA VAL A 38 2.71 46.86 -43.34
C VAL A 38 3.86 47.29 -42.40
N GLU A 39 4.47 46.35 -41.66
CA GLU A 39 5.93 46.20 -41.35
C GLU A 39 6.05 45.03 -40.32
N ALA A 40 6.45 43.80 -40.67
CA ALA A 40 7.79 43.26 -40.95
C ALA A 40 8.71 43.01 -39.71
N LEU A 41 8.94 41.71 -39.46
CA LEU A 41 10.17 41.00 -39.08
C LEU A 41 11.00 41.43 -37.84
N ARG A 42 11.13 40.51 -36.86
CA ARG A 42 12.43 40.02 -36.35
C ARG A 42 12.28 38.85 -35.37
N GLN A 43 12.95 37.72 -35.65
CA GLN A 43 13.50 36.84 -34.61
C GLN A 43 14.89 37.37 -34.21
N PRO A 44 15.28 37.20 -32.94
CA PRO A 44 16.31 36.23 -32.54
C PRO A 44 15.85 35.45 -31.28
N GLY A 45 16.23 34.21 -31.00
CA GLY A 45 17.59 33.70 -30.81
C GLY A 45 17.77 33.30 -29.33
N SER A 46 18.02 32.01 -29.11
CA SER A 46 18.70 31.36 -27.96
C SER A 46 18.90 32.14 -26.63
N GLY A 47 18.46 31.54 -25.53
CA GLY A 47 18.99 31.85 -24.20
C GLY A 47 18.20 31.20 -23.06
N SER A 48 18.80 30.18 -22.41
CA SER A 48 18.42 29.76 -21.06
C SER A 48 18.48 30.94 -20.08
N PRO A 49 17.77 30.83 -18.93
CA PRO A 49 18.48 31.10 -17.69
C PRO A 49 18.27 30.00 -16.66
N ALA A 50 19.40 29.61 -16.08
CA ALA A 50 19.50 28.89 -14.83
C ALA A 50 19.09 29.78 -13.64
N ALA A 51 18.73 29.09 -12.55
CA ALA A 51 19.07 29.39 -11.17
C ALA A 51 19.16 30.88 -10.75
N GLY A 52 18.20 31.29 -9.93
CA GLY A 52 18.28 32.50 -9.12
C GLY A 52 17.59 32.27 -7.77
N TRP A 53 18.28 31.61 -6.84
CA TRP A 53 17.93 31.67 -5.42
C TRP A 53 18.29 33.07 -4.90
N SER A 54 17.31 33.95 -4.79
CA SER A 54 17.44 35.24 -4.13
C SER A 54 17.17 35.08 -2.63
N ALA A 55 18.25 35.00 -1.88
CA ALA A 55 18.27 35.30 -0.45
C ALA A 55 17.93 36.78 -0.23
N ALA A 56 16.76 37.07 0.35
CA ALA A 56 16.50 38.32 1.07
C ALA A 56 15.20 38.25 1.88
N ALA A 57 15.29 37.87 3.15
CA ALA A 57 14.61 38.59 4.24
C ALA A 57 15.11 38.02 5.58
N ARG A 58 16.15 38.68 6.08
CA ARG A 58 16.56 38.60 7.48
C ARG A 58 15.47 39.21 8.36
N ASP A 59 15.47 38.72 9.59
CA ASP A 59 15.08 39.44 10.80
C ASP A 59 13.61 39.37 11.24
N ARG A 60 13.34 38.37 12.08
CA ARG A 60 12.38 38.46 13.22
C ARG A 60 12.65 37.31 14.19
N ALA A 61 13.78 37.40 14.88
CA ALA A 61 13.97 36.69 16.14
C ALA A 61 13.82 37.71 17.28
N ARG A 62 12.75 37.59 18.08
CA ARG A 62 12.75 37.67 19.55
C ARG A 62 11.32 37.89 20.08
N HIS A 63 11.06 37.22 21.20
CA HIS A 63 9.92 37.33 22.11
C HIS A 63 8.68 36.52 21.75
N ARG A 64 8.63 35.28 22.25
CA ARG A 64 7.50 34.80 23.06
C ARG A 64 7.95 33.78 24.10
N ALA A 65 7.37 33.94 25.27
CA ALA A 65 7.87 33.52 26.56
C ALA A 65 7.55 32.05 26.88
N ARG A 66 8.48 31.41 27.59
CA ARG A 66 8.25 30.16 28.33
C ARG A 66 7.25 30.40 29.47
N PRO A 67 6.27 29.52 29.72
CA PRO A 67 5.60 29.52 31.01
C PRO A 67 6.51 28.88 32.06
N ARG A 68 6.78 29.65 33.12
CA ARG A 68 7.43 29.20 34.34
C ARG A 68 6.46 28.32 35.13
N ARG A 69 6.91 27.12 35.49
CA ARG A 69 6.39 26.35 36.63
C ARG A 69 6.55 27.17 37.91
N ARG A 70 5.55 27.15 38.80
CA ARG A 70 5.70 27.45 40.22
C ARG A 70 5.15 26.29 41.09
N PRO A 71 5.68 26.10 42.31
CA PRO A 71 5.46 24.90 43.13
C PRO A 71 4.60 25.14 44.39
N SER A 72 4.45 24.05 45.17
CA SER A 72 4.06 23.89 46.60
C SER A 72 2.54 23.93 46.91
N THR A 73 1.93 23.08 47.75
CA THR A 73 2.41 22.19 48.84
C THR A 73 1.24 21.35 49.40
N GLY A 74 1.53 20.11 49.85
CA GLY A 74 0.94 19.31 50.97
C GLY A 74 -0.58 19.07 51.05
N ASP A 75 -1.12 17.96 51.56
CA ASP A 75 -0.62 16.73 52.20
C ASP A 75 -1.79 15.72 52.28
N ASP A 76 -1.46 14.48 52.65
CA ASP A 76 -2.31 13.37 53.15
C ASP A 76 -3.12 12.55 52.11
N ASP A 77 -3.17 11.22 52.13
CA ASP A 77 -2.55 10.14 52.91
C ASP A 77 -2.86 8.82 52.17
N THR A 78 -2.18 7.74 52.58
CA THR A 78 -2.53 6.32 52.44
C THR A 78 -2.01 5.53 51.23
N SER A 79 -0.85 4.90 51.45
CA SER A 79 -0.35 3.69 50.79
C SER A 79 -1.05 2.43 51.36
N PRO A 80 -1.11 1.30 50.62
CA PRO A 80 -0.18 0.23 51.00
C PRO A 80 0.45 -0.56 49.84
N ASP A 81 1.77 -0.63 49.89
CA ASP A 81 2.67 -1.79 49.78
C ASP A 81 2.19 -3.00 48.92
N GLN A 82 2.62 -3.06 47.66
CA GLN A 82 2.73 -4.32 46.91
C GLN A 82 4.16 -4.50 46.38
N ARG A 83 4.91 -5.33 47.10
CA ARG A 83 6.29 -5.75 46.77
C ARG A 83 6.25 -6.89 45.77
N LEU A 84 6.72 -6.63 44.55
CA LEU A 84 7.00 -7.67 43.55
C LEU A 84 8.42 -8.23 43.75
N PRO A 85 8.63 -9.56 43.83
CA PRO A 85 9.95 -10.13 44.00
C PRO A 85 10.72 -10.24 42.66
N ALA A 86 12.00 -9.86 42.73
CA ALA A 86 12.95 -9.90 41.62
C ALA A 86 13.24 -11.34 41.13
N LEU A 87 13.04 -11.57 39.84
CA LEU A 87 13.43 -12.81 39.15
C LEU A 87 14.96 -12.87 38.96
N ARG A 88 15.64 -13.55 39.87
CA ARG A 88 17.05 -13.95 39.72
C ARG A 88 17.17 -15.04 38.64
N ARG A 89 17.84 -14.70 37.53
CA ARG A 89 18.33 -15.66 36.52
C ARG A 89 19.34 -16.62 37.16
N ARG A 90 18.98 -17.91 37.26
CA ARG A 90 19.89 -19.00 37.62
C ARG A 90 20.58 -19.54 36.36
N ARG A 91 21.91 -19.49 36.33
CA ARG A 91 22.76 -20.29 35.42
C ARG A 91 23.08 -21.62 36.10
N PRO A 92 23.07 -22.77 35.40
CA PRO A 92 23.64 -23.99 35.96
C PRO A 92 25.14 -24.07 35.62
N ALA A 93 25.95 -24.15 36.67
CA ALA A 93 27.32 -24.63 36.61
C ALA A 93 27.30 -26.14 36.78
N TRP A 94 27.85 -26.88 35.82
CA TRP A 94 28.16 -28.31 35.99
C TRP A 94 29.67 -28.44 36.16
N ALA A 95 30.09 -28.76 37.38
CA ALA A 95 31.42 -29.23 37.71
C ALA A 95 31.27 -30.34 38.76
N GLY A 96 31.81 -31.51 38.46
CA GLY A 96 31.83 -32.71 39.31
C GLY A 96 32.27 -33.88 38.43
N GLN A 97 33.57 -34.13 38.25
CA GLN A 97 34.48 -34.81 39.17
C GLN A 97 34.13 -36.29 39.39
N VAL A 98 34.82 -37.14 38.63
CA VAL A 98 35.15 -38.55 38.90
C VAL A 98 36.45 -38.78 38.11
N GLY A 99 37.52 -39.40 38.59
CA GLY A 99 37.78 -40.23 39.75
C GLY A 99 39.03 -41.03 39.36
N ARG A 100 40.08 -40.94 40.18
CA ARG A 100 41.39 -41.59 39.99
C ARG A 100 41.30 -43.10 39.77
N GLY A 101 42.28 -43.63 39.04
CA GLY A 101 43.03 -44.82 39.47
C GLY A 101 42.97 -46.02 38.52
N GLY A 102 44.14 -46.44 38.03
CA GLY A 102 44.26 -47.72 37.34
C GLY A 102 45.49 -47.87 36.45
N ARG A 103 46.70 -47.72 37.00
CA ARG A 103 47.91 -48.22 36.33
C ARG A 103 47.83 -49.74 36.27
N LEU A 104 47.77 -50.32 35.07
CA LEU A 104 48.13 -51.71 34.86
C LEU A 104 49.27 -51.79 33.85
N ARG A 105 50.43 -51.99 34.44
CA ARG A 105 51.72 -52.33 33.88
C ARG A 105 51.58 -53.67 33.14
N ARG A 106 51.66 -53.67 31.82
CA ARG A 106 51.71 -54.91 31.02
C ARG A 106 53.16 -55.23 30.68
N LEU A 107 53.53 -56.45 31.06
CA LEU A 107 54.85 -57.04 30.97
C LEU A 107 55.32 -57.17 29.52
N THR A 108 56.57 -56.80 29.29
CA THR A 108 57.37 -57.13 28.12
C THR A 108 57.63 -58.63 28.05
N ARG A 109 57.54 -59.22 26.85
CA ARG A 109 58.19 -60.49 26.51
C ARG A 109 58.75 -60.36 25.08
N PRO A 110 60.00 -60.80 24.82
CA PRO A 110 60.67 -60.57 23.55
C PRO A 110 60.49 -61.72 22.55
N GLY A 111 60.46 -61.36 21.26
CA GLY A 111 61.10 -62.09 20.15
C GLY A 111 60.49 -63.40 19.63
N SER A 112 59.97 -63.37 18.40
CA SER A 112 60.52 -64.15 17.27
C SER A 112 59.95 -63.68 15.91
N PRO A 113 60.72 -63.78 14.82
CA PRO A 113 60.44 -63.11 13.55
C PRO A 113 59.77 -64.03 12.52
N GLY A 114 59.14 -63.42 11.50
CA GLY A 114 58.84 -64.07 10.23
C GLY A 114 57.35 -64.18 9.91
N GLY A 115 56.92 -63.48 8.86
CA GLY A 115 55.56 -63.58 8.35
C GLY A 115 55.19 -62.36 7.52
N ALA A 116 55.77 -62.26 6.33
CA ALA A 116 55.38 -61.30 5.32
C ALA A 116 53.95 -61.57 4.81
N GLY A 117 53.25 -60.50 4.47
CA GLY A 117 52.18 -60.55 3.46
C GLY A 117 50.78 -60.27 3.98
N THR A 118 50.18 -59.26 3.34
CA THR A 118 48.74 -59.00 3.21
C THR A 118 47.98 -58.63 4.48
N ASP A 119 47.96 -57.33 4.79
CA ASP A 119 46.70 -56.64 5.13
C ASP A 119 46.95 -55.12 5.13
N GLY A 120 47.10 -54.60 3.92
CA GLY A 120 47.14 -53.17 3.65
C GLY A 120 45.95 -52.79 2.79
N LEU A 121 44.72 -53.09 3.22
CA LEU A 121 43.55 -52.35 2.75
C LEU A 121 43.74 -50.91 3.24
N ARG A 122 44.48 -50.13 2.44
CA ARG A 122 44.37 -48.68 2.45
C ARG A 122 42.91 -48.41 2.17
N THR A 123 42.13 -48.19 3.23
CA THR A 123 40.80 -47.62 3.13
C THR A 123 41.02 -46.34 2.35
N LEU A 124 40.69 -46.32 1.06
CA LEU A 124 40.62 -45.10 0.30
C LEU A 124 39.65 -44.25 1.11
N ALA A 125 40.18 -43.24 1.80
CA ALA A 125 39.37 -42.27 2.51
C ALA A 125 38.45 -41.69 1.44
N GLY A 126 37.22 -42.21 1.40
CA GLY A 126 36.30 -41.93 0.31
C GLY A 126 36.14 -40.42 0.26
N VAL A 127 36.45 -39.83 -0.89
CA VAL A 127 36.20 -38.41 -1.14
C VAL A 127 34.76 -38.16 -0.68
N PRO A 128 34.53 -37.29 0.31
CA PRO A 128 33.18 -37.06 0.82
C PRO A 128 32.32 -36.63 -0.36
N SER A 129 31.39 -37.50 -0.77
CA SER A 129 30.45 -37.17 -1.84
C SER A 129 29.59 -35.99 -1.38
N PRO A 130 29.51 -34.90 -2.16
CA PRO A 130 28.68 -33.75 -1.80
C PRO A 130 27.21 -34.11 -1.63
N LEU A 131 26.76 -35.22 -2.22
CA LEU A 131 25.39 -35.69 -2.19
C LEU A 131 25.13 -36.80 -1.15
N ALA A 132 26.06 -37.04 -0.23
CA ALA A 132 25.89 -38.06 0.79
C ALA A 132 24.57 -37.82 1.57
N PRO A 133 23.78 -38.87 1.90
CA PRO A 133 22.46 -38.72 2.54
C PRO A 133 22.46 -37.86 3.82
N ARG A 134 23.58 -37.86 4.56
CA ARG A 134 23.80 -37.00 5.74
C ARG A 134 23.71 -35.49 5.46
N TYR A 135 23.85 -35.06 4.21
CA TYR A 135 23.83 -33.66 3.77
C TYR A 135 22.50 -33.23 3.16
N TRP A 136 21.56 -34.17 2.96
CA TRP A 136 20.27 -33.86 2.33
C TRP A 136 19.47 -32.81 3.09
N GLY A 137 19.53 -32.81 4.42
CA GLY A 137 18.89 -31.76 5.24
C GLY A 137 19.44 -30.36 4.92
N ALA A 138 20.75 -30.22 4.73
CA ALA A 138 21.37 -28.94 4.38
C ALA A 138 21.05 -28.50 2.95
N HIS A 139 21.01 -29.43 1.99
CA HIS A 139 20.55 -29.13 0.62
C HIS A 139 19.09 -28.70 0.59
N LEU A 140 18.22 -29.42 1.30
CA LEU A 140 16.81 -29.09 1.39
C LEU A 140 16.62 -27.72 2.04
N LEU A 141 17.33 -27.43 3.13
CA LEU A 141 17.27 -26.13 3.79
C LEU A 141 17.72 -25.00 2.85
N ALA A 142 18.84 -25.17 2.14
CA ALA A 142 19.30 -24.17 1.18
C ALA A 142 18.29 -23.95 0.05
N LEU A 143 17.71 -25.03 -0.48
CA LEU A 143 16.69 -24.96 -1.51
C LEU A 143 15.45 -24.21 -1.03
N VAL A 144 14.98 -24.49 0.19
CA VAL A 144 13.85 -23.80 0.81
C VAL A 144 14.15 -22.32 1.02
N LEU A 145 15.32 -21.97 1.56
CA LEU A 145 15.69 -20.56 1.77
C LEU A 145 15.77 -19.78 0.47
N VAL A 146 16.42 -20.34 -0.56
CA VAL A 146 16.52 -19.71 -1.88
C VAL A 146 15.14 -19.61 -2.53
N GLY A 147 14.35 -20.69 -2.49
CA GLY A 147 13.00 -20.72 -3.06
C GLY A 147 12.07 -19.69 -2.42
N THR A 148 12.06 -19.61 -1.09
CA THR A 148 11.27 -18.61 -0.35
C THR A 148 11.71 -17.19 -0.67
N ALA A 149 13.03 -16.93 -0.70
CA ALA A 149 13.55 -15.61 -1.02
C ALA A 149 13.20 -15.18 -2.46
N VAL A 150 13.29 -16.09 -3.43
CA VAL A 150 12.88 -15.82 -4.82
C VAL A 150 11.37 -15.56 -4.90
N ALA A 151 10.55 -16.39 -4.26
CA ALA A 151 9.10 -16.23 -4.24
C ALA A 151 8.67 -14.90 -3.63
N LEU A 152 9.26 -14.51 -2.49
CA LEU A 152 8.99 -13.21 -1.85
C LEU A 152 9.48 -12.04 -2.69
N GLY A 153 10.62 -12.19 -3.37
CA GLY A 153 11.12 -11.17 -4.30
C GLY A 153 10.20 -10.97 -5.50
N ILE A 154 9.68 -12.05 -6.09
CA ILE A 154 8.67 -11.98 -7.17
C ILE A 154 7.41 -11.31 -6.66
N TRP A 155 6.89 -11.71 -5.51
CA TRP A 155 5.69 -11.11 -4.93
C TRP A 155 5.83 -9.59 -4.72
N GLN A 156 6.99 -9.14 -4.22
CA GLN A 156 7.27 -7.71 -4.06
C GLN A 156 7.43 -6.97 -5.39
N TYR A 157 8.01 -7.62 -6.40
CA TYR A 157 8.13 -7.05 -7.73
C TYR A 157 6.77 -6.88 -8.42
N ASP A 158 5.90 -7.90 -8.30
CA ASP A 158 4.53 -7.85 -8.81
C ASP A 158 3.73 -6.74 -8.11
N ALA A 159 3.90 -6.60 -6.79
CA ALA A 159 3.30 -5.49 -6.06
C ALA A 159 3.77 -4.12 -6.58
N TRP A 160 5.07 -3.95 -6.86
CA TRP A 160 5.57 -2.72 -7.48
C TRP A 160 4.96 -2.47 -8.88
N GLN A 161 4.85 -3.51 -9.70
CA GLN A 161 4.24 -3.39 -11.04
C GLN A 161 2.76 -3.03 -10.97
N ALA A 162 2.02 -3.57 -10.00
CA ALA A 162 0.62 -3.21 -9.77
C ALA A 162 0.49 -1.71 -9.46
N HIS A 163 1.30 -1.17 -8.54
CA HIS A 163 1.32 0.27 -8.24
C HIS A 163 1.65 1.11 -9.47
N ARG A 164 2.61 0.66 -10.29
CA ARG A 164 3.02 1.39 -11.49
C ARG A 164 1.94 1.39 -12.56
N THR A 165 1.27 0.26 -12.77
CA THR A 165 0.20 0.13 -13.76
C THR A 165 -0.99 1.00 -13.36
N ALA A 166 -1.40 0.95 -12.09
CA ALA A 166 -2.45 1.80 -11.54
C ALA A 166 -2.15 3.29 -11.72
N ALA A 167 -0.91 3.72 -11.46
CA ALA A 167 -0.49 5.10 -11.67
C ALA A 167 -0.39 5.50 -13.15
N ALA A 168 -0.30 4.54 -14.08
CA ALA A 168 -0.16 4.79 -15.51
C ALA A 168 -1.48 4.67 -16.29
N SER A 169 -2.46 3.95 -15.76
CA SER A 169 -3.79 3.80 -16.33
C SER A 169 -4.70 4.91 -15.81
N ASP A 170 -4.93 5.93 -16.61
CA ASP A 170 -6.01 6.89 -16.33
C ASP A 170 -7.35 6.27 -16.73
N VAL A 171 -7.90 5.46 -15.84
CA VAL A 171 -9.23 4.83 -15.99
C VAL A 171 -10.37 5.77 -15.59
N THR A 172 -10.07 7.00 -15.15
CA THR A 172 -11.06 7.95 -14.62
C THR A 172 -12.05 8.46 -15.67
N HIS A 173 -11.74 8.24 -16.94
CA HIS A 173 -12.53 8.63 -18.12
C HIS A 173 -13.28 7.45 -18.76
N ASP A 174 -13.18 6.24 -18.19
CA ASP A 174 -13.92 5.08 -18.69
C ASP A 174 -15.43 5.22 -18.44
N GLU A 175 -16.24 4.43 -19.15
CA GLU A 175 -17.69 4.39 -18.92
C GLU A 175 -17.99 3.82 -17.51
N PRO A 176 -18.91 4.43 -16.73
CA PRO A 176 -19.32 3.92 -15.44
C PRO A 176 -19.86 2.49 -15.50
N VAL A 177 -19.44 1.67 -14.53
CA VAL A 177 -19.91 0.29 -14.37
C VAL A 177 -20.55 0.08 -13.00
N PRO A 178 -21.48 -0.86 -12.82
CA PRO A 178 -22.04 -1.15 -11.50
C PRO A 178 -20.95 -1.55 -10.49
N LEU A 179 -20.98 -1.01 -9.27
CA LEU A 179 -20.00 -1.31 -8.21
C LEU A 179 -19.82 -2.81 -8.00
N THR A 180 -20.92 -3.56 -7.90
CA THR A 180 -20.92 -5.00 -7.65
C THR A 180 -20.29 -5.83 -8.77
N GLY A 181 -20.05 -5.23 -9.95
CA GLY A 181 -19.27 -5.82 -11.04
C GLY A 181 -17.76 -5.59 -10.92
N VAL A 182 -17.32 -4.72 -10.00
CA VAL A 182 -15.92 -4.34 -9.78
C VAL A 182 -15.41 -4.81 -8.42
N LEU A 183 -16.21 -4.66 -7.38
CA LEU A 183 -15.82 -4.91 -5.99
C LEU A 183 -17.01 -5.45 -5.18
N GLY A 184 -16.84 -6.62 -4.57
CA GLY A 184 -17.74 -7.12 -3.53
C GLY A 184 -17.43 -6.52 -2.14
N PRO A 185 -18.35 -6.64 -1.17
CA PRO A 185 -18.17 -6.04 0.16
C PRO A 185 -16.96 -6.58 0.93
N ASP A 186 -16.70 -7.89 0.82
CA ASP A 186 -15.57 -8.57 1.50
C ASP A 186 -14.31 -8.67 0.62
N ASP A 187 -14.36 -8.16 -0.61
CA ASP A 187 -13.23 -8.29 -1.54
C ASP A 187 -12.14 -7.26 -1.21
N PRO A 188 -10.86 -7.62 -1.36
CA PRO A 188 -9.78 -6.63 -1.30
C PRO A 188 -9.87 -5.66 -2.48
N PHE A 189 -9.50 -4.40 -2.25
CA PHE A 189 -9.53 -3.37 -3.30
C PHE A 189 -8.66 -3.75 -4.52
N PRO A 190 -9.21 -3.77 -5.75
CA PRO A 190 -8.44 -4.03 -6.96
C PRO A 190 -7.60 -2.80 -7.33
N GLY A 191 -6.28 -2.87 -7.11
CA GLY A 191 -5.36 -1.74 -7.27
C GLY A 191 -5.32 -1.13 -8.68
N ASP A 192 -5.70 -1.87 -9.72
CA ASP A 192 -5.81 -1.40 -11.11
C ASP A 192 -7.12 -0.64 -11.41
N GLN A 193 -8.03 -0.53 -10.43
CA GLN A 193 -9.32 0.15 -10.56
C GLN A 193 -9.39 1.44 -9.73
N VAL A 194 -8.25 1.97 -9.27
CA VAL A 194 -8.20 3.29 -8.61
C VAL A 194 -8.71 4.35 -9.59
N GLY A 195 -9.71 5.12 -9.16
CA GLY A 195 -10.36 6.12 -9.99
C GLY A 195 -11.34 5.57 -11.02
N ARG A 196 -11.65 4.26 -11.01
CA ARG A 196 -12.64 3.68 -11.93
C ARG A 196 -14.02 4.32 -11.70
N PRO A 197 -14.67 4.88 -12.75
CA PRO A 197 -16.05 5.35 -12.63
C PRO A 197 -16.99 4.19 -12.35
N VAL A 198 -17.79 4.33 -11.30
CA VAL A 198 -18.78 3.34 -10.88
C VAL A 198 -20.14 3.97 -10.64
N THR A 199 -21.19 3.19 -10.88
CA THR A 199 -22.56 3.49 -10.47
C THR A 199 -22.91 2.66 -9.24
N VAL A 200 -23.32 3.33 -8.17
CA VAL A 200 -23.73 2.73 -6.90
C VAL A 200 -25.19 3.05 -6.68
N THR A 201 -26.03 2.05 -6.42
CA THR A 201 -27.43 2.26 -6.04
C THR A 201 -27.64 1.70 -4.66
N GLY A 202 -28.35 2.42 -3.81
CA GLY A 202 -28.52 2.02 -2.41
C GLY A 202 -29.44 2.94 -1.63
N THR A 203 -29.40 2.83 -0.31
CA THR A 203 -30.14 3.71 0.62
C THR A 203 -29.16 4.45 1.51
N TRP A 204 -29.32 5.76 1.67
CA TRP A 204 -28.45 6.56 2.52
C TRP A 204 -28.56 6.13 3.98
N VAL A 205 -27.43 6.21 4.70
CA VAL A 205 -27.30 5.98 6.15
C VAL A 205 -26.88 7.30 6.81
N PRO A 206 -27.84 8.22 7.07
CA PRO A 206 -27.54 9.59 7.53
C PRO A 206 -26.71 9.63 8.81
N GLU A 207 -26.97 8.70 9.73
CA GLU A 207 -26.34 8.60 11.05
C GLU A 207 -24.83 8.34 10.95
N GLY A 208 -24.37 7.78 9.83
CA GLY A 208 -22.96 7.51 9.55
C GLY A 208 -22.19 8.66 8.92
N THR A 209 -22.74 9.87 8.91
CA THR A 209 -22.12 11.02 8.25
C THR A 209 -20.88 11.48 9.01
N VAL A 210 -19.77 11.60 8.29
CA VAL A 210 -18.49 12.09 8.82
C VAL A 210 -17.90 13.15 7.89
N TYR A 211 -17.00 13.96 8.43
CA TYR A 211 -16.26 14.98 7.70
C TYR A 211 -14.81 14.57 7.61
N VAL A 212 -14.18 14.74 6.45
CA VAL A 212 -12.75 14.44 6.31
C VAL A 212 -11.98 15.71 6.10
N SER A 213 -11.20 16.10 7.10
CA SER A 213 -10.40 17.32 7.12
C SER A 213 -9.19 17.25 6.18
N GLY A 214 -8.46 18.37 6.06
CA GLY A 214 -7.23 18.44 5.28
C GLY A 214 -7.46 18.35 3.76
N ARG A 215 -8.63 18.82 3.29
CA ARG A 215 -8.99 18.86 1.87
C ARG A 215 -8.86 20.28 1.36
N PRO A 216 -7.70 20.68 0.79
CA PRO A 216 -7.54 22.03 0.28
C PRO A 216 -8.35 22.23 -1.01
N ASP A 217 -9.14 23.28 -1.08
CA ASP A 217 -9.75 23.77 -2.33
C ASP A 217 -9.45 25.26 -2.51
N ALA A 218 -8.94 25.64 -3.68
CA ALA A 218 -8.59 27.02 -4.02
C ALA A 218 -7.77 27.78 -2.94
N GLY A 219 -6.94 27.06 -2.16
CA GLY A 219 -6.10 27.63 -1.09
C GLY A 219 -6.77 27.75 0.28
N VAL A 220 -7.96 27.18 0.46
CA VAL A 220 -8.66 27.05 1.74
C VAL A 220 -8.66 25.59 2.16
N ASP A 221 -8.17 25.30 3.37
CA ASP A 221 -8.30 23.97 3.96
C ASP A 221 -9.77 23.77 4.37
N GLY A 222 -10.40 22.74 3.82
CA GLY A 222 -11.78 22.38 4.16
C GLY A 222 -11.96 20.89 4.35
N TYR A 223 -13.19 20.45 4.15
CA TYR A 223 -13.68 19.14 4.54
C TYR A 223 -14.43 18.49 3.39
N TRP A 224 -14.19 17.20 3.19
CA TRP A 224 -15.13 16.37 2.46
C TRP A 224 -16.30 16.01 3.35
N VAL A 225 -17.51 16.09 2.79
CA VAL A 225 -18.73 15.62 3.44
C VAL A 225 -19.00 14.20 2.96
N VAL A 226 -18.99 13.25 3.89
CA VAL A 226 -19.11 11.82 3.58
C VAL A 226 -20.34 11.25 4.26
N THR A 227 -21.21 10.60 3.48
CA THR A 227 -22.35 9.84 4.03
C THR A 227 -22.32 8.43 3.43
N PRO A 228 -22.48 7.36 4.24
CA PRO A 228 -22.54 6.01 3.71
C PRO A 228 -23.84 5.72 2.94
N LEU A 229 -23.73 4.88 1.92
CA LEU A 229 -24.84 4.40 1.10
C LEU A 229 -24.87 2.86 1.15
N ALA A 230 -25.93 2.28 1.72
CA ALA A 230 -26.13 0.83 1.82
C ALA A 230 -26.55 0.24 0.46
N VAL A 231 -25.68 -0.57 -0.16
CA VAL A 231 -25.75 -0.94 -1.60
C VAL A 231 -26.77 -2.04 -1.89
N ASP A 232 -27.11 -2.89 -0.91
CA ASP A 232 -28.03 -4.01 -1.06
C ASP A 232 -29.26 -3.90 -0.13
N GLY A 233 -29.86 -2.72 -0.07
CA GLY A 233 -30.98 -2.41 0.82
C GLY A 233 -30.52 -1.79 2.14
N SER A 234 -31.45 -1.43 3.03
CA SER A 234 -31.16 -0.65 4.25
C SER A 234 -30.19 -1.32 5.22
N ASP A 235 -30.08 -2.64 5.15
CA ASP A 235 -29.28 -3.46 6.08
C ASP A 235 -28.07 -4.10 5.36
N GLY A 236 -27.82 -3.73 4.10
CA GLY A 236 -26.68 -4.22 3.33
C GLY A 236 -25.37 -3.53 3.72
N ALA A 237 -24.25 -4.02 3.18
CA ALA A 237 -22.98 -3.33 3.36
C ALA A 237 -23.05 -1.91 2.80
N ALA A 238 -22.54 -0.94 3.56
CA ALA A 238 -22.51 0.45 3.18
C ALA A 238 -21.19 0.85 2.55
N LEU A 239 -21.28 1.68 1.52
CA LEU A 239 -20.15 2.30 0.86
C LEU A 239 -20.08 3.77 1.28
N PRO A 240 -18.99 4.24 1.91
CA PRO A 240 -18.79 5.66 2.15
C PRO A 240 -18.79 6.44 0.83
N VAL A 241 -19.61 7.48 0.73
CA VAL A 241 -19.69 8.35 -0.46
C VAL A 241 -19.30 9.77 -0.07
N VAL A 242 -18.24 10.29 -0.69
CA VAL A 242 -17.90 11.70 -0.64
C VAL A 242 -18.89 12.46 -1.53
N ARG A 243 -19.78 13.23 -0.90
CA ARG A 243 -20.87 13.97 -1.56
C ARG A 243 -20.42 15.32 -2.13
N GLY A 244 -19.30 15.84 -1.64
CA GLY A 244 -18.75 17.12 -2.03
C GLY A 244 -17.85 17.72 -0.94
N TRP A 245 -17.61 19.01 -1.04
CA TRP A 245 -16.67 19.76 -0.21
C TRP A 245 -17.32 20.99 0.45
N VAL A 246 -16.89 21.31 1.68
CA VAL A 246 -17.22 22.54 2.43
C VAL A 246 -15.99 23.14 3.10
N ALA A 247 -16.00 24.45 3.33
CA ALA A 247 -14.94 25.12 4.11
C ALA A 247 -15.10 24.88 5.63
N ASP A 248 -16.34 24.77 6.10
CA ASP A 248 -16.71 24.54 7.49
C ASP A 248 -17.80 23.44 7.54
N PRO A 249 -17.68 22.40 8.40
CA PRO A 249 -18.71 21.37 8.55
C PRO A 249 -20.10 21.93 8.86
N ASP A 250 -20.19 23.08 9.55
CA ASP A 250 -21.47 23.72 9.89
C ASP A 250 -22.22 24.26 8.66
N ASP A 251 -21.52 24.44 7.52
CA ASP A 251 -22.12 24.87 6.25
C ASP A 251 -22.68 23.70 5.43
N ALA A 252 -22.47 22.45 5.85
CA ALA A 252 -22.94 21.28 5.11
C ALA A 252 -24.48 21.15 5.17
N PRO A 253 -25.13 20.79 4.05
CA PRO A 253 -26.55 20.46 4.06
C PRO A 253 -26.79 19.21 4.92
N SER A 254 -28.00 19.08 5.45
CA SER A 254 -28.40 17.89 6.20
C SER A 254 -28.11 16.62 5.40
N ALA A 255 -27.71 15.55 6.10
CA ALA A 255 -27.45 14.27 5.47
C ALA A 255 -28.68 13.78 4.69
N PRO A 256 -28.49 13.23 3.47
CA PRO A 256 -29.58 12.82 2.63
C PRO A 256 -30.16 11.51 3.17
N SER A 257 -31.42 11.21 2.85
CA SER A 257 -32.10 10.00 3.31
C SER A 257 -32.82 9.31 2.15
N GLY A 258 -33.13 8.03 2.34
CA GLY A 258 -33.84 7.24 1.34
C GLY A 258 -32.94 6.73 0.20
N ALA A 259 -33.58 6.19 -0.84
CA ALA A 259 -32.89 5.53 -1.94
C ALA A 259 -32.23 6.54 -2.90
N ALA A 260 -31.03 6.21 -3.37
CA ALA A 260 -30.29 7.02 -4.32
C ALA A 260 -29.43 6.16 -5.25
N THR A 261 -29.10 6.76 -6.39
CA THR A 261 -28.07 6.27 -7.31
C THR A 261 -26.99 7.34 -7.40
N VAL A 262 -25.76 6.96 -7.12
CA VAL A 262 -24.58 7.82 -7.15
C VAL A 262 -23.64 7.30 -8.23
N GLU A 263 -23.17 8.20 -9.07
CA GLU A 263 -22.02 7.95 -9.94
C GLU A 263 -20.80 8.65 -9.37
N GLY A 264 -19.64 8.01 -9.45
CA GLY A 264 -18.42 8.58 -8.92
C GLY A 264 -17.21 7.72 -9.18
N TRP A 265 -16.05 8.20 -8.72
CA TRP A 265 -14.79 7.52 -8.87
C TRP A 265 -14.50 6.65 -7.65
N LEU A 266 -14.27 5.36 -7.89
CA LEU A 266 -13.92 4.39 -6.85
C LEU A 266 -12.51 4.62 -6.33
N GLN A 267 -12.35 4.69 -5.01
CA GLN A 267 -11.07 4.94 -4.35
C GLN A 267 -10.80 3.92 -3.24
N PRO A 268 -9.53 3.53 -3.03
CA PRO A 268 -9.15 2.66 -1.92
C PRO A 268 -9.22 3.43 -0.59
N SER A 269 -9.40 2.70 0.52
CA SER A 269 -9.23 3.27 1.86
C SER A 269 -7.90 4.04 1.98
N GLU A 270 -7.95 5.22 2.60
CA GLU A 270 -6.72 5.95 2.94
C GLU A 270 -5.96 5.26 4.09
N GLY A 271 -4.68 5.61 4.27
CA GLY A 271 -3.82 4.86 5.19
C GLY A 271 -2.44 5.45 5.45
N SER A 272 -2.28 6.78 5.41
CA SER A 272 -0.99 7.41 5.75
C SER A 272 -0.68 7.38 7.26
N GLY A 273 -1.63 6.95 8.10
CA GLY A 273 -1.45 6.76 9.53
C GLY A 273 -1.37 8.07 10.32
N GLN A 274 -2.07 9.12 9.86
CA GLN A 274 -2.21 10.33 10.67
C GLN A 274 -3.02 9.99 11.92
N VAL A 275 -2.62 10.61 13.02
CA VAL A 275 -3.30 10.46 14.30
C VAL A 275 -4.49 11.39 14.29
N ASP A 276 -5.63 10.87 14.72
CA ASP A 276 -6.79 11.68 15.05
C ASP A 276 -6.60 12.26 16.45
N ASP A 277 -6.60 13.58 16.54
CA ASP A 277 -6.39 14.31 17.78
C ASP A 277 -7.67 14.36 18.64
N ASP A 278 -8.85 14.17 18.03
CA ASP A 278 -10.15 14.12 18.73
C ASP A 278 -11.06 13.01 18.15
N PRO A 279 -10.85 11.74 18.54
CA PRO A 279 -11.61 10.61 18.01
C PRO A 279 -13.07 10.54 18.51
N THR A 280 -13.56 11.59 19.17
CA THR A 280 -14.92 11.65 19.72
C THR A 280 -15.87 12.53 18.91
N ASP A 281 -15.33 13.29 17.96
CA ASP A 281 -16.13 14.02 16.98
C ASP A 281 -16.33 13.20 15.69
N ASP A 282 -17.07 13.75 14.73
CA ASP A 282 -17.29 13.12 13.42
C ASP A 282 -16.31 13.64 12.35
N VAL A 283 -15.15 14.16 12.77
CA VAL A 283 -14.14 14.77 11.89
C VAL A 283 -12.90 13.89 11.80
N LEU A 284 -12.77 13.18 10.70
CA LEU A 284 -11.64 12.30 10.45
C LEU A 284 -10.47 13.06 9.77
N PRO A 285 -9.21 12.77 10.12
CA PRO A 285 -8.05 13.32 9.41
C PRO A 285 -7.87 12.69 8.01
N GLN A 286 -8.44 11.51 7.79
CA GLN A 286 -8.35 10.72 6.57
C GLN A 286 -9.60 9.88 6.37
N LEU A 287 -9.91 9.54 5.13
CA LEU A 287 -11.02 8.65 4.82
C LEU A 287 -10.57 7.19 4.88
N ARG A 288 -10.35 6.70 6.10
CA ARG A 288 -9.96 5.32 6.38
C ARG A 288 -11.19 4.53 6.77
N ILE A 289 -11.44 3.40 6.09
CA ILE A 289 -12.63 2.57 6.37
C ILE A 289 -12.63 2.05 7.81
N ALA A 290 -11.44 1.79 8.39
CA ALA A 290 -11.28 1.38 9.78
C ALA A 290 -11.68 2.44 10.81
N ASP A 291 -11.69 3.72 10.41
CA ASP A 291 -12.13 4.82 11.25
C ASP A 291 -13.65 5.03 11.04
N VAL A 292 -14.11 5.04 9.77
CA VAL A 292 -15.54 5.19 9.43
C VAL A 292 -16.42 4.08 10.06
N ILE A 293 -15.94 2.85 10.19
CA ILE A 293 -16.69 1.75 10.83
C ILE A 293 -17.04 2.04 12.30
N GLN A 294 -16.36 2.99 12.95
CA GLN A 294 -16.70 3.40 14.32
C GLN A 294 -17.90 4.35 14.37
N HIS A 295 -18.32 4.92 13.23
CA HIS A 295 -19.43 5.87 13.12
C HIS A 295 -20.65 5.25 12.42
N VAL A 296 -20.56 4.00 11.95
CA VAL A 296 -21.61 3.35 11.16
C VAL A 296 -21.95 1.99 11.76
N ASP A 297 -23.24 1.75 12.04
CA ASP A 297 -23.76 0.48 12.55
C ASP A 297 -24.03 -0.54 11.41
N GLN A 298 -23.14 -0.63 10.41
CA GLN A 298 -23.25 -1.54 9.27
C GLN A 298 -21.87 -2.02 8.81
N ASP A 299 -21.82 -3.17 8.14
CA ASP A 299 -20.61 -3.61 7.44
C ASP A 299 -20.26 -2.60 6.34
N LEU A 300 -18.96 -2.37 6.11
CA LEU A 300 -18.48 -1.42 5.10
C LEU A 300 -17.72 -2.13 3.99
N TYR A 301 -17.91 -1.65 2.76
CA TYR A 301 -16.99 -1.94 1.66
C TYR A 301 -15.59 -1.43 2.00
N GLY A 302 -14.55 -2.17 1.59
CA GLY A 302 -13.14 -1.78 1.72
C GLY A 302 -12.69 -0.60 0.85
N ALA A 303 -13.62 0.25 0.41
CA ALA A 303 -13.44 1.33 -0.54
C ALA A 303 -14.40 2.49 -0.23
N TYR A 304 -14.18 3.63 -0.88
CA TYR A 304 -15.15 4.73 -0.91
C TYR A 304 -15.32 5.25 -2.34
N VAL A 305 -16.35 6.05 -2.57
CA VAL A 305 -16.60 6.69 -3.87
C VAL A 305 -16.60 8.21 -3.72
N VAL A 306 -15.92 8.91 -4.63
CA VAL A 306 -16.03 10.35 -4.77
C VAL A 306 -17.09 10.66 -5.82
N ALA A 307 -18.21 11.28 -5.42
CA ALA A 307 -19.31 11.57 -6.32
C ALA A 307 -18.84 12.47 -7.49
N SER A 308 -19.20 12.08 -8.71
CA SER A 308 -18.82 12.83 -9.91
C SER A 308 -19.56 14.16 -10.05
N SER A 309 -20.74 14.25 -9.43
CA SER A 309 -21.53 15.46 -9.30
C SER A 309 -21.71 15.76 -7.82
N PRO A 310 -21.34 16.97 -7.35
CA PRO A 310 -21.55 17.32 -5.95
C PRO A 310 -23.04 17.41 -5.63
N GLU A 311 -23.39 17.12 -4.38
CA GLU A 311 -24.73 17.42 -3.90
C GLU A 311 -25.02 18.91 -3.92
N GLN A 312 -26.29 19.26 -4.13
CA GLN A 312 -26.74 20.64 -4.04
C GLN A 312 -26.38 21.28 -2.69
N GLY A 313 -25.65 22.40 -2.74
CA GLY A 313 -25.16 23.10 -1.55
C GLY A 313 -23.71 22.77 -1.19
N LEU A 314 -23.10 21.78 -1.84
CA LEU A 314 -21.69 21.45 -1.71
C LEU A 314 -20.88 21.92 -2.92
N ALA A 315 -19.61 22.21 -2.71
CA ALA A 315 -18.65 22.33 -3.81
C ALA A 315 -18.24 20.93 -4.32
N ALA A 316 -17.67 20.87 -5.52
CA ALA A 316 -17.14 19.62 -6.07
C ALA A 316 -15.98 19.11 -5.20
N ALA A 317 -16.04 17.84 -4.82
CA ALA A 317 -14.86 17.14 -4.33
C ALA A 317 -14.03 16.74 -5.55
N ASP A 318 -12.76 17.13 -5.56
CA ASP A 318 -11.84 16.86 -6.68
C ASP A 318 -10.93 15.67 -6.35
N LEU A 319 -10.60 14.87 -7.36
CA LEU A 319 -9.57 13.84 -7.26
C LEU A 319 -8.20 14.43 -6.95
N GLU A 320 -7.94 15.70 -7.32
CA GLU A 320 -6.71 16.41 -6.94
C GLU A 320 -6.55 16.60 -5.41
N GLN A 321 -7.65 16.50 -4.65
CA GLN A 321 -7.65 16.58 -3.18
C GLN A 321 -7.33 15.25 -2.50
N LEU A 322 -7.15 14.17 -3.28
CA LEU A 322 -6.67 12.90 -2.77
C LEU A 322 -5.21 13.08 -2.31
N PRO A 323 -4.81 12.46 -1.19
CA PRO A 323 -3.41 12.42 -0.83
C PRO A 323 -2.61 11.78 -1.98
N GLU A 324 -1.45 12.35 -2.29
CA GLU A 324 -0.57 11.78 -3.32
C GLU A 324 -0.35 10.29 -3.03
N ALA A 325 -0.80 9.43 -3.94
CA ALA A 325 -0.53 8.00 -3.86
C ALA A 325 0.98 7.83 -3.76
N GLY A 326 1.45 7.38 -2.60
CA GLY A 326 2.86 7.46 -2.25
C GLY A 326 3.73 6.75 -3.27
N THR A 327 4.35 7.51 -4.19
CA THR A 327 5.37 7.00 -5.14
C THR A 327 6.50 6.31 -4.37
N PHE A 328 6.72 6.74 -3.12
CA PHE A 328 7.64 6.13 -2.19
C PHE A 328 7.26 4.68 -1.80
N THR A 329 5.98 4.34 -1.70
CA THR A 329 5.52 2.98 -1.39
C THR A 329 5.85 2.02 -2.53
N GLY A 330 5.57 2.40 -3.78
CA GLY A 330 5.93 1.59 -4.94
C GLY A 330 7.44 1.31 -4.99
N ILE A 331 8.28 2.34 -4.82
CA ILE A 331 9.74 2.17 -4.84
C ILE A 331 10.22 1.27 -3.69
N ARG A 332 9.62 1.33 -2.50
CA ARG A 332 9.96 0.43 -1.39
C ARG A 332 9.74 -1.04 -1.77
N ASN A 333 8.62 -1.38 -2.40
CA ASN A 333 8.35 -2.75 -2.84
C ASN A 333 9.40 -3.24 -3.85
N LEU A 334 9.83 -2.39 -4.78
CA LEU A 334 10.94 -2.71 -5.69
C LEU A 334 12.26 -2.96 -4.94
N LEU A 335 12.59 -2.11 -3.96
CA LEU A 335 13.80 -2.28 -3.14
C LEU A 335 13.73 -3.55 -2.29
N TYR A 336 12.56 -3.90 -1.76
CA TYR A 336 12.34 -5.17 -1.06
C TYR A 336 12.47 -6.38 -1.98
N ALA A 337 11.98 -6.29 -3.22
CA ALA A 337 12.16 -7.36 -4.20
C ALA A 337 13.66 -7.63 -4.43
N ILE A 338 14.43 -6.55 -4.63
CA ILE A 338 15.89 -6.61 -4.79
C ILE A 338 16.55 -7.21 -3.53
N GLU A 339 16.16 -6.76 -2.34
CA GLU A 339 16.66 -7.27 -1.05
C GLU A 339 16.43 -8.77 -0.91
N TRP A 340 15.21 -9.26 -1.21
CA TRP A 340 14.89 -10.68 -1.19
C TRP A 340 15.76 -11.49 -2.15
N TRP A 341 16.00 -10.99 -3.36
CA TRP A 341 16.91 -11.65 -4.30
C TRP A 341 18.36 -11.66 -3.79
N PHE A 342 18.81 -10.60 -3.10
CA PHE A 342 20.12 -10.61 -2.43
C PHE A 342 20.21 -11.67 -1.33
N PHE A 343 19.16 -11.86 -0.52
CA PHE A 343 19.13 -12.95 0.46
C PHE A 343 19.17 -14.33 -0.21
N GLY A 344 18.45 -14.50 -1.32
CA GLY A 344 18.51 -15.73 -2.12
C GLY A 344 19.93 -16.00 -2.66
N LEU A 345 20.57 -14.98 -3.24
CA LEU A 345 21.96 -15.07 -3.72
C LEU A 345 22.94 -15.37 -2.59
N PHE A 346 22.76 -14.73 -1.43
CA PHE A 346 23.59 -14.94 -0.26
C PHE A 346 23.43 -16.37 0.30
N ALA A 347 22.20 -16.87 0.42
CA ALA A 347 21.94 -18.25 0.85
C ALA A 347 22.55 -19.27 -0.12
N ALA A 348 22.41 -19.04 -1.43
CA ALA A 348 23.04 -19.88 -2.46
C ALA A 348 24.57 -19.84 -2.37
N PHE A 349 25.16 -18.66 -2.12
CA PHE A 349 26.60 -18.50 -1.92
C PHE A 349 27.10 -19.26 -0.68
N ILE A 350 26.42 -19.14 0.46
CA ILE A 350 26.78 -19.86 1.69
C ILE A 350 26.68 -21.37 1.47
N TRP A 351 25.61 -21.82 0.82
CA TRP A 351 25.44 -23.23 0.47
C TRP A 351 26.58 -23.72 -0.44
N TRP A 352 26.88 -22.99 -1.51
CA TRP A 352 27.97 -23.33 -2.44
C TRP A 352 29.32 -23.37 -1.73
N ARG A 353 29.59 -22.41 -0.86
CA ARG A 353 30.82 -22.36 -0.06
C ARG A 353 30.93 -23.54 0.90
N TRP A 354 29.83 -23.90 1.57
CA TRP A 354 29.76 -25.06 2.45
C TRP A 354 29.98 -26.38 1.70
N VAL A 355 29.35 -26.56 0.53
CA VAL A 355 29.59 -27.73 -0.34
C VAL A 355 31.04 -27.79 -0.81
N SER A 356 31.63 -26.65 -1.17
CA SER A 356 33.03 -26.57 -1.60
C SER A 356 34.00 -26.90 -0.47
N ASP A 357 33.75 -26.40 0.75
CA ASP A 357 34.60 -26.67 1.90
C ASP A 357 34.48 -28.12 2.40
N THR A 358 33.30 -28.74 2.26
CA THR A 358 33.09 -30.15 2.62
C THR A 358 33.66 -31.13 1.59
N THR A 359 33.86 -30.71 0.35
CA THR A 359 34.43 -31.55 -0.74
C THR A 359 35.94 -31.35 -0.94
N ARG A 360 36.54 -30.26 -0.42
CA ARG A 360 37.99 -30.07 -0.43
C ARG A 360 38.66 -31.11 0.47
N ALA A 361 39.52 -31.95 -0.10
CA ALA A 361 40.37 -32.84 0.68
C ALA A 361 41.31 -32.01 1.58
N PRO A 362 41.61 -32.45 2.82
CA PRO A 362 42.65 -31.82 3.60
C PRO A 362 43.95 -31.95 2.82
N THR A 363 44.46 -30.84 2.29
CA THR A 363 45.80 -30.79 1.70
C THR A 363 46.77 -31.23 2.79
N GLY A 364 47.37 -32.41 2.62
CA GLY A 364 48.38 -32.93 3.53
C GLY A 364 49.62 -32.07 3.49
N SER A 365 49.63 -30.95 4.21
CA SER A 365 50.84 -30.21 4.56
C SER A 365 51.31 -30.71 5.92
N GLY A 366 52.03 -31.82 5.92
CA GLY A 366 52.56 -32.38 7.17
C GLY A 366 53.35 -33.66 7.00
N LEU A 367 54.25 -33.77 6.01
CA LEU A 367 55.31 -34.79 5.97
C LEU A 367 56.49 -34.33 5.08
N ALA A 368 57.43 -33.58 5.67
CA ALA A 368 58.86 -33.40 5.32
C ALA A 368 59.27 -32.10 6.03
N GLU A 369 60.21 -32.05 6.98
CA GLU A 369 61.55 -32.64 6.96
C GLU A 369 61.86 -33.44 8.23
N GLY A 370 62.43 -34.63 8.04
CA GLY A 370 63.10 -35.37 9.09
C GLY A 370 64.45 -34.71 9.38
N GLU A 371 64.63 -34.24 10.61
CA GLU A 371 65.94 -33.89 11.17
C GLU A 371 66.88 -35.12 11.12
N PRO A 372 68.10 -35.02 10.57
CA PRO A 372 69.07 -36.10 10.62
C PRO A 372 69.62 -36.27 12.04
N VAL A 373 69.42 -37.46 12.60
CA VAL A 373 70.03 -37.90 13.86
C VAL A 373 71.55 -38.08 13.64
N PRO A 374 72.44 -37.48 14.45
CA PRO A 374 73.86 -37.77 14.37
C PRO A 374 74.14 -39.16 14.99
N ASP A 375 74.89 -39.98 14.27
CA ASP A 375 75.37 -41.30 14.72
C ASP A 375 76.39 -41.17 15.89
N PRO A 376 76.50 -42.21 16.75
CA PRO A 376 77.04 -42.10 18.11
C PRO A 376 78.55 -41.89 18.24
#